data_AF-A0A8T4RGC3-F1
#
_entry.id   AF-A0A8T4RGC3-F1
#
_cell.length_a   1.000
_cell.length_b   1.000
_cell.length_c   1.000
_cell.angle_alpha   90.00
_cell.angle_beta   90.00
_cell.angle_gamma   90.00
#
_symmetry.space_group_name_H-M   'P 1'
#
loop_
_entity.id
_entity.type
_entity.pdbx_description
1 polymer ?
#
loop_
_entity_poly.entity_id
_entity_poly.type
_entity_poly.pdbx_seq_one_letter_code
_entity_poly.pdbx_strand_id
1 'polypeptide(L)'
;MISQKTSDPVVNISLDTLEMNKQALVFVNAKRSAEKVAEDIGKKSPLKSEKLSELSDKIRDVLSRPTKQCERLAGCVKHGIAFHHAGPRRTCPKTKRTC
;
A
#
# COMPACT_ATOMS: atom_id res chain seq x y z
N MET A 1 10.23 1.79 -23.70
CA MET A 1 11.46 2.06 -22.92
C MET A 1 11.02 2.47 -21.53
N ILE A 2 11.60 1.91 -20.48
CA ILE A 2 11.19 2.17 -19.09
C ILE A 2 11.64 3.58 -18.69
N SER A 3 10.72 4.41 -18.19
CA SER A 3 11.05 5.75 -17.71
C SER A 3 11.86 5.70 -16.41
N GLN A 4 13.15 6.05 -16.47
CA GLN A 4 14.04 6.11 -15.30
C GLN A 4 13.80 7.43 -14.54
N LYS A 5 12.76 7.47 -13.69
CA LYS A 5 12.43 8.67 -12.90
C LYS A 5 13.16 8.75 -11.54
N THR A 6 13.72 7.64 -11.05
CA THR A 6 14.38 7.52 -9.74
C THR A 6 15.59 6.58 -9.82
N SER A 7 16.51 6.67 -8.86
CA SER A 7 17.63 5.73 -8.68
C SER A 7 17.22 4.27 -8.41
N ASP A 8 16.00 4.02 -7.93
CA ASP A 8 15.50 2.68 -7.61
C ASP A 8 14.74 2.07 -8.81
N PRO A 9 15.24 0.96 -9.39
CA PRO A 9 14.63 0.35 -10.58
C PRO A 9 13.23 -0.21 -10.28
N VAL A 10 13.00 -0.69 -9.06
CA VAL A 10 11.70 -1.22 -8.61
C VAL A 10 10.62 -0.14 -8.65
N VAL A 11 10.96 1.08 -8.21
CA VAL A 11 10.02 2.21 -8.21
C VAL A 11 9.72 2.63 -9.65
N ASN A 12 10.72 2.69 -10.52
CA ASN A 12 10.54 3.05 -11.93
C ASN A 12 9.61 2.07 -12.66
N ILE A 13 9.83 0.76 -12.50
CA ILE A 13 8.98 -0.27 -13.12
C ILE A 13 7.55 -0.19 -12.59
N SER A 14 7.39 0.05 -11.29
CA SER A 14 6.07 0.20 -10.67
C SER A 14 5.32 1.40 -11.25
N LEU A 15 5.98 2.56 -11.37
CA LEU A 15 5.39 3.77 -11.93
C LEU A 15 5.03 3.60 -13.42
N ASP A 16 5.90 2.98 -14.22
CA ASP A 16 5.66 2.68 -15.64
C ASP A 16 4.42 1.77 -15.79
N THR A 17 4.29 0.76 -14.94
CA THR A 17 3.12 -0.14 -14.94
C THR A 17 1.82 0.61 -14.59
N LEU A 18 1.88 1.56 -13.66
CA LEU A 18 0.73 2.39 -13.30
C LEU A 18 0.34 3.35 -14.44
N GLU A 19 1.31 3.93 -15.15
CA GLU A 19 1.06 4.78 -16.34
C GLU A 19 0.40 3.98 -17.47
N MET A 20 0.73 2.70 -17.59
CA MET A 20 0.08 1.79 -18.53
C MET A 20 -1.32 1.33 -18.09
N ASN A 21 -1.85 1.82 -16.96
CA ASN A 21 -3.10 1.36 -16.33
C ASN A 21 -3.12 -0.15 -16.07
N LYS A 22 -1.97 -0.73 -15.72
CA LYS A 22 -1.81 -2.14 -15.37
C LYS A 22 -1.58 -2.32 -13.87
N GLN A 23 -1.56 -3.56 -13.43
CA GLN A 23 -1.28 -3.95 -12.05
C GLN A 23 0.09 -4.62 -11.96
N ALA A 24 0.82 -4.35 -10.87
CA ALA A 24 2.11 -4.96 -10.57
C ALA A 24 2.10 -5.58 -9.16
N LEU A 25 2.82 -6.68 -8.99
CA LEU A 25 3.13 -7.27 -7.69
C LEU A 25 4.65 -7.30 -7.51
N VAL A 26 5.13 -6.69 -6.43
CA VAL A 26 6.55 -6.60 -6.09
C VAL A 26 6.83 -7.43 -4.85
N PHE A 27 7.70 -8.43 -4.99
CA PHE A 27 8.14 -9.28 -3.89
C PHE A 27 9.42 -8.71 -3.27
N VAL A 28 9.43 -8.58 -1.94
CA VAL A 28 10.60 -8.13 -1.17
C VAL A 28 10.84 -9.04 0.03
N ASN A 29 12.11 -9.14 0.43
CA ASN A 29 12.55 -10.13 1.42
C ASN A 29 12.17 -9.81 2.87
N ALA A 30 11.95 -8.54 3.21
CA ALA A 30 11.74 -8.10 4.60
C ALA A 30 10.45 -7.30 4.78
N LYS A 31 9.78 -7.50 5.92
CA LYS A 31 8.51 -6.82 6.26
C LYS A 31 8.64 -5.29 6.25
N ARG A 32 9.70 -4.77 6.87
CA ARG A 32 10.01 -3.32 6.89
C ARG A 32 10.27 -2.77 5.50
N SER A 33 10.91 -3.56 4.63
CA SER A 33 11.17 -3.16 3.25
C SER A 33 9.88 -3.10 2.45
N ALA A 34 8.91 -3.99 2.68
CA ALA A 34 7.61 -3.95 2.01
C ALA A 34 6.84 -2.66 2.33
N GLU A 35 6.80 -2.29 3.61
CA GLU A 35 6.15 -1.05 4.05
C GLU A 35 6.86 0.18 3.45
N LYS A 36 8.20 0.22 3.50
CA LYS A 36 9.00 1.34 2.98
C LYS A 36 8.84 1.51 1.46
N VAL A 37 8.95 0.42 0.70
CA VAL A 37 8.81 0.47 -0.76
C VAL A 37 7.40 0.93 -1.16
N ALA A 38 6.36 0.46 -0.47
CA ALA A 38 5.00 0.92 -0.71
C ALA A 38 4.81 2.42 -0.43
N GLU A 39 5.43 2.95 0.63
CA GLU A 39 5.44 4.39 0.92
C GLU A 39 6.20 5.20 -0.14
N ASP A 40 7.35 4.72 -0.58
CA ASP A 40 8.19 5.41 -1.55
C ASP A 40 7.54 5.46 -2.94
N ILE A 41 6.83 4.38 -3.35
CA ILE A 41 6.01 4.39 -4.56
C ILE A 41 4.78 5.30 -4.34
N GLY A 42 4.13 5.23 -3.17
CA GLY A 42 2.95 6.03 -2.82
C GLY A 42 3.18 7.54 -2.97
N LYS A 43 4.33 8.04 -2.49
CA LYS A 43 4.71 9.46 -2.60
C LYS A 43 4.85 9.94 -4.05
N LYS A 44 5.18 9.04 -4.97
CA LYS A 44 5.45 9.34 -6.39
C LYS A 44 4.29 8.95 -7.30
N SER A 45 3.27 8.28 -6.76
CA SER A 45 2.11 7.84 -7.51
C SER A 45 1.27 9.04 -7.95
N PRO A 46 0.92 9.15 -9.24
CA PRO A 46 0.00 10.18 -9.72
C PRO A 46 -1.46 9.85 -9.41
N LEU A 47 -1.76 8.64 -8.91
CA LEU A 47 -3.12 8.16 -8.72
C LEU A 47 -3.76 8.84 -7.51
N LYS A 48 -4.78 9.64 -7.80
CA LYS A 48 -5.70 10.22 -6.82
C LYS A 48 -7.12 9.96 -7.28
N SER A 49 -7.91 9.33 -6.42
CA SER A 49 -9.32 9.09 -6.68
C SER A 49 -10.09 9.19 -5.37
N GLU A 50 -11.29 9.73 -5.43
CA GLU A 50 -12.19 9.82 -4.27
C GLU A 50 -12.48 8.44 -3.67
N LYS A 51 -12.65 7.42 -4.53
CA LYS A 51 -12.81 6.01 -4.13
C LYS A 51 -11.63 5.48 -3.30
N LEU A 52 -10.41 5.91 -3.62
CA LEU A 52 -9.21 5.51 -2.87
C LEU A 52 -9.16 6.18 -1.50
N SER A 53 -9.66 7.42 -1.38
CA SER A 53 -9.79 8.10 -0.09
C SER A 53 -10.81 7.39 0.80
N GLU A 54 -11.98 7.06 0.26
CA GLU A 54 -13.00 6.30 1.01
C GLU A 54 -12.48 4.93 1.46
N LEU A 55 -11.71 4.23 0.61
CA LEU A 55 -11.08 2.97 0.98
C LEU A 55 -10.03 3.14 2.08
N SER A 56 -9.22 4.20 2.01
CA SER A 56 -8.27 4.57 3.06
C SER A 56 -8.97 4.79 4.40
N ASP A 57 -10.08 5.52 4.42
CA ASP A 57 -10.84 5.79 5.64
C ASP A 57 -11.48 4.52 6.20
N LYS A 58 -12.05 3.67 5.33
CA LYS A 58 -12.55 2.34 5.72
C LYS A 58 -11.46 1.49 6.37
N ILE A 59 -10.22 1.50 5.84
CA ILE A 59 -9.09 0.75 6.40
C ILE A 59 -8.69 1.27 7.77
N ARG A 60 -8.73 2.59 7.97
CA ARG A 60 -8.43 3.21 9.27
C ARG A 60 -9.47 2.85 10.33
N ASP A 61 -10.74 2.80 9.93
CA ASP A 61 -11.86 2.59 10.84
C ASP A 61 -12.23 1.10 11.06
N VAL A 62 -11.49 0.15 10.47
CA VAL A 62 -11.69 -1.30 10.70
C VAL A 62 -11.53 -1.66 12.18
N LEU A 63 -10.65 -0.96 12.90
CA LEU A 63 -10.36 -1.20 14.30
C LEU A 63 -10.75 0.01 15.13
N SER A 64 -11.39 -0.21 16.28
CA SER A 64 -11.72 0.84 17.24
C SER A 64 -10.49 1.62 17.73
N ARG A 65 -9.30 1.01 17.65
CA ARG A 65 -8.01 1.66 17.83
C ARG A 65 -7.11 1.31 16.64
N PRO A 66 -6.87 2.25 15.70
CA PRO A 66 -6.02 1.97 14.55
C PRO A 66 -4.61 1.64 15.03
N THR A 67 -4.04 0.56 14.52
CA THR A 67 -2.61 0.25 14.75
C THR A 67 -1.76 1.11 13.83
N LYS A 68 -0.50 1.35 14.20
CA LYS A 68 0.46 2.04 13.31
C LYS A 68 0.57 1.39 11.92
N GLN A 69 0.32 0.08 11.82
CA GLN A 69 0.31 -0.63 10.53
C GLN A 69 -0.91 -0.25 9.69
N CYS A 70 -2.11 -0.16 10.30
CA CYS A 70 -3.33 0.26 9.62
C CYS A 70 -3.22 1.70 9.10
N GLU A 71 -2.63 2.61 9.89
CA GLU A 71 -2.41 4.00 9.47
C GLU A 71 -1.47 4.10 8.26
N ARG A 72 -0.37 3.34 8.28
CA ARG A 72 0.57 3.29 7.15
C ARG A 72 -0.08 2.68 5.91
N LEU A 73 -0.84 1.60 6.07
CA LEU A 73 -1.57 0.98 4.98
C LEU A 73 -2.61 1.92 4.37
N ALA A 74 -3.39 2.61 5.19
CA ALA A 74 -4.36 3.61 4.71
C ALA A 74 -3.67 4.71 3.90
N GLY A 75 -2.52 5.21 4.37
CA GLY A 75 -1.69 6.18 3.65
C GLY A 75 -1.22 5.68 2.28
N CYS A 76 -0.82 4.42 2.17
CA CYS A 76 -0.45 3.81 0.88
C CYS A 76 -1.68 3.66 -0.04
N VAL A 77 -2.81 3.18 0.50
CA VAL A 77 -4.02 2.88 -0.30
C VAL A 77 -4.65 4.14 -0.88
N LYS A 78 -4.53 5.27 -0.19
CA LYS A 78 -4.91 6.59 -0.73
C LYS A 78 -4.24 6.90 -2.08
N HIS A 79 -3.06 6.36 -2.32
CA HIS A 79 -2.27 6.53 -3.54
C HIS A 79 -2.37 5.32 -4.50
N GLY A 80 -3.29 4.39 -4.23
CA GLY A 80 -3.53 3.19 -5.04
C GLY A 80 -2.56 2.04 -4.81
N ILE A 81 -1.80 2.07 -3.70
CA ILE A 81 -0.76 1.08 -3.41
C ILE A 81 -1.04 0.40 -2.07
N ALA A 82 -0.75 -0.90 -1.97
CA ALA A 82 -0.87 -1.64 -0.72
C ALA A 82 0.34 -2.55 -0.52
N PHE A 83 0.66 -2.86 0.73
CA PHE A 83 1.67 -3.86 1.07
C PHE A 83 1.01 -5.03 1.80
N HIS A 84 1.58 -6.22 1.60
CA HIS A 84 1.21 -7.42 2.34
C HIS A 84 2.47 -8.09 2.87
N HIS A 85 2.49 -8.37 4.16
CA HIS A 85 3.54 -9.15 4.79
C HIS A 85 2.95 -10.04 5.88
N ALA A 86 3.63 -11.14 6.21
CA ALA A 86 3.25 -12.01 7.32
C ALA A 86 3.46 -11.30 8.67
N GLY A 87 2.55 -10.41 9.06
CA GLY A 87 2.54 -9.76 10.38
C GLY A 87 2.09 -10.75 11.47
N PRO A 88 2.55 -10.60 12.72
CA PRO A 88 2.00 -11.35 13.83
C PRO A 88 0.55 -10.88 14.07
N ARG A 89 -0.41 -11.75 13.80
CA ARG A 89 -1.83 -11.52 14.06
C ARG A 89 -2.11 -11.90 15.51
N ARG A 90 -2.22 -10.93 16.45
CA ARG A 90 -3.03 -11.08 17.69
C ARG A 90 -3.61 -9.75 18.11
N THR A 91 -4.86 -9.54 17.70
CA THR A 91 -5.97 -8.81 18.37
C THR A 91 -6.96 -8.35 17.30
N CYS A 92 -7.62 -9.31 16.64
CA CYS A 92 -8.99 -9.09 16.22
C CYS A 92 -9.85 -9.73 17.32
N PRO A 93 -10.44 -8.94 18.25
CA PRO A 93 -11.54 -9.45 19.07
C PRO A 93 -12.58 -9.99 18.09
N LYS A 94 -12.98 -11.24 18.25
CA LYS A 94 -13.92 -11.91 17.35
C LYS A 94 -15.29 -11.22 17.36
N THR A 95 -15.51 -10.13 16.62
CA THR A 95 -16.85 -9.54 16.46
C THR A 95 -17.12 -8.91 15.09
N LYS A 96 -16.52 -9.44 14.01
CA LYS A 96 -17.18 -9.53 12.69
C LYS A 96 -16.39 -10.47 11.77
N ARG A 97 -17.01 -11.63 11.52
CA ARG A 97 -16.56 -12.66 10.57
C ARG A 97 -16.70 -12.12 9.16
N THR A 98 -15.58 -11.76 8.55
CA THR A 98 -15.32 -11.92 7.12
C THR A 98 -13.80 -11.89 6.99
N CYS A 99 -13.19 -13.07 7.13
CA CYS A 99 -11.88 -13.33 6.55
C CYS A 99 -12.05 -13.41 5.03
#